data_AF-A0A420F7I7-F1
#
_entry.id   AF-A0A420F7I7-F1
#
_cell.length_a   1.000
_cell.length_b   1.000
_cell.length_c   1.000
_cell.angle_alpha   90.00
_cell.angle_beta   90.00
_cell.angle_gamma   90.00
#
_symmetry.space_group_name_H-M   'P 1'
#
loop_
_entity.id
_entity.type
_entity.pdbx_description
1 polymer ?
#
loop_
_entity_poly.entity_id
_entity_poly.type
_entity_poly.pdbx_seq_one_letter_code
_entity_poly.pdbx_strand_id
1 'polypeptide(L)'
;MNQPVPSETYAAQVRRLADVSERVHAQREEARAWHERQCAAADRAVAEAEERVRRAERDLAEARELQERVDAEVAHLWQQLRERLGAAGRRLAEPPAPTSGVDADPVLLLDRVRELLDRTRKPGELPGSTNPLLALCGVAGAVLAYALGAAARAAGVGYGGDLAVGMPVLALVVTLFGPLVGLVPAKVLADRRHAVLGPRPMIVVLTAGLVTTVVLLVAGR
;
A
#
# COMPACT_ATOMS: atom_id res chain seq x y z
N MET A 1 43.12 -97.43 19.63
CA MET A 1 44.48 -97.10 20.12
C MET A 1 44.49 -95.61 20.42
N ASN A 2 44.01 -95.23 21.61
CA ASN A 2 43.88 -93.82 22.03
C ASN A 2 45.11 -93.44 22.83
N GLN A 3 45.97 -92.59 22.27
CA GLN A 3 47.04 -91.97 23.05
C GLN A 3 46.44 -90.98 24.04
N PRO A 4 46.85 -90.98 25.32
CA PRO A 4 46.49 -89.93 26.24
C PRO A 4 47.20 -88.64 25.83
N VAL A 5 46.42 -87.60 25.52
CA VAL A 5 46.93 -86.24 25.34
C VAL A 5 47.66 -85.85 26.63
N PRO A 6 48.93 -85.41 26.59
CA PRO A 6 49.65 -85.03 27.79
C PRO A 6 48.92 -83.86 28.43
N SER A 7 48.43 -84.05 29.65
CA SER A 7 47.81 -83.00 30.43
C SER A 7 48.82 -81.86 30.62
N GLU A 8 48.57 -80.71 29.98
CA GLU A 8 49.31 -79.48 30.24
C GLU A 8 49.38 -79.27 31.76
N THR A 9 50.60 -79.18 32.31
CA THR A 9 50.84 -78.93 33.74
C THR A 9 50.00 -77.76 34.24
N TYR A 10 49.46 -77.85 35.45
CA TYR A 10 48.63 -76.80 36.08
C TYR A 10 49.20 -75.37 35.91
N ALA A 11 50.52 -75.21 36.05
CA ALA A 11 51.19 -73.92 35.85
C ALA A 11 51.06 -73.35 34.42
N ALA A 12 51.02 -74.19 33.39
CA ALA A 12 50.80 -73.78 32.00
C ALA A 12 49.36 -73.30 31.79
N GLN A 13 48.38 -73.98 32.42
CA GLN A 13 46.98 -73.54 32.38
C GLN A 13 46.77 -72.20 33.09
N VAL A 14 47.42 -72.00 34.24
CA VAL A 14 47.37 -70.71 34.96
C VAL A 14 47.95 -69.57 34.12
N ARG A 15 49.09 -69.78 33.44
CA ARG A 15 49.65 -68.77 32.52
C ARG A 15 48.72 -68.48 31.35
N ARG A 16 48.16 -69.53 30.72
CA ARG A 16 47.21 -69.37 29.62
C ARG A 16 45.97 -68.58 30.06
N LEU A 17 45.46 -68.84 31.27
CA LEU A 17 44.34 -68.09 31.84
C LEU A 17 44.70 -66.63 32.12
N ALA A 18 45.91 -66.36 32.61
CA ALA A 18 46.41 -65.00 32.81
C ALA A 18 46.52 -64.23 31.49
N ASP A 19 47.13 -64.83 30.45
CA ASP A 19 47.24 -64.24 29.11
C ASP A 19 45.86 -63.95 28.50
N VAL A 20 44.91 -64.89 28.62
CA VAL A 20 43.55 -64.70 28.11
C VAL A 20 42.84 -63.58 28.88
N SER A 21 43.02 -63.53 30.20
CA SER A 21 42.44 -62.48 31.04
C SER A 21 42.99 -61.10 30.66
N GLU A 22 44.30 -60.98 30.44
CA GLU A 22 44.95 -59.75 30.00
C GLU A 22 44.40 -59.27 28.64
N ARG A 23 44.27 -60.19 27.67
CA ARG A 23 43.69 -59.86 26.34
C ARG A 23 42.24 -59.43 26.44
N VAL A 24 41.42 -60.10 27.26
CA VAL A 24 40.02 -59.70 27.49
C VAL A 24 39.93 -58.33 28.15
N HIS A 25 40.81 -58.04 29.11
CA HIS A 25 40.89 -56.70 29.70
C HIS A 25 41.26 -55.64 28.66
N ALA A 26 42.28 -55.88 27.84
CA ALA A 26 42.67 -54.96 26.77
C ALA A 26 41.53 -54.71 25.76
N GLN A 27 40.84 -55.78 25.32
CA GLN A 27 39.68 -55.65 24.42
C GLN A 27 38.53 -54.87 25.03
N ARG A 28 38.27 -55.02 26.34
CA ARG A 28 37.24 -54.26 27.05
C ARG A 28 37.60 -52.78 27.15
N GLU A 29 38.85 -52.45 27.44
CA GLU A 29 39.33 -51.07 27.47
C GLU A 29 39.26 -50.43 26.08
N GLU A 30 39.64 -51.16 25.03
CA GLU A 30 39.52 -50.68 23.65
C GLU A 30 38.06 -50.42 23.26
N ALA A 31 37.14 -51.34 23.60
CA ALA A 31 35.72 -51.18 23.34
C ALA A 31 35.12 -49.97 24.09
N ARG A 32 35.52 -49.76 25.35
CA ARG A 32 35.11 -48.58 26.14
C ARG A 32 35.62 -47.29 25.50
N ALA A 33 36.91 -47.23 25.18
CA ALA A 33 37.51 -46.05 24.57
C ALA A 33 36.91 -45.78 23.18
N TRP A 34 36.58 -46.81 22.41
CA TRP A 34 35.87 -46.64 21.14
C TRP A 34 34.46 -46.09 21.34
N HIS A 35 33.70 -46.63 22.29
CA HIS A 35 32.35 -46.16 22.60
C HIS A 35 32.34 -44.70 23.06
N GLU A 36 33.25 -44.32 23.96
CA GLU A 36 33.42 -42.94 24.42
C GLU A 36 33.75 -41.99 23.26
N ARG A 37 34.62 -42.40 22.32
CA ARG A 37 34.90 -41.62 21.12
C ARG A 37 33.68 -41.45 20.23
N GLN A 38 32.84 -42.48 20.09
CA GLN A 38 31.61 -42.40 19.30
C GLN A 38 30.58 -41.47 19.96
N CYS A 39 30.37 -41.58 21.28
CA CYS A 39 29.52 -40.67 22.03
C CYS A 39 29.99 -39.23 21.87
N ALA A 40 31.28 -38.97 22.10
CA ALA A 40 31.83 -37.63 21.95
C ALA A 40 31.71 -37.08 20.51
N ALA A 41 31.80 -37.94 19.49
CA ALA A 41 31.59 -37.54 18.10
C ALA A 41 30.11 -37.22 17.81
N ALA A 42 29.19 -38.02 18.33
CA ALA A 42 27.76 -37.80 18.20
C ALA A 42 27.34 -36.50 18.90
N ASP A 43 27.81 -36.27 20.12
CA ASP A 43 27.52 -35.05 20.90
C ASP A 43 28.00 -33.79 20.16
N ARG A 44 29.20 -33.83 19.58
CA ARG A 44 29.70 -32.73 18.74
C ARG A 44 28.82 -32.50 17.51
N ALA A 45 28.43 -33.57 16.82
CA ALA A 45 27.58 -33.45 15.63
C ALA A 45 26.21 -32.86 15.96
N VAL A 46 25.63 -33.24 17.10
CA VAL A 46 24.37 -32.68 17.60
C VAL A 46 24.54 -31.20 17.93
N ALA A 47 25.57 -30.83 18.70
CA ALA A 47 25.82 -29.44 19.05
C ALA A 47 26.02 -28.53 17.82
N GLU A 48 26.73 -29.02 16.79
CA GLU A 48 26.89 -28.31 15.52
C GLU A 48 25.58 -28.17 14.74
N ALA A 49 24.72 -29.17 14.77
CA ALA A 49 23.40 -29.11 14.16
C ALA A 49 22.50 -28.12 14.88
N GLU A 50 22.49 -28.12 16.21
CA GLU A 50 21.74 -27.17 17.04
C GLU A 50 22.20 -25.72 16.81
N GLU A 51 23.49 -25.46 16.65
CA GLU A 51 23.98 -24.12 16.31
C GLU A 51 23.52 -23.70 14.91
N ARG A 52 23.53 -24.62 13.93
CA ARG A 52 23.02 -24.35 12.58
C ARG A 52 21.53 -24.01 12.58
N VAL A 53 20.73 -24.77 13.32
CA VAL A 53 19.29 -24.49 13.48
C VAL A 53 19.08 -23.13 14.14
N ARG A 54 19.76 -22.86 15.27
CA ARG A 54 19.64 -21.57 15.96
C ARG A 54 20.08 -20.38 15.11
N ARG A 55 21.04 -20.56 14.19
CA ARG A 55 21.41 -19.53 13.22
C ARG A 55 20.30 -19.34 12.17
N ALA A 56 19.82 -20.41 11.56
CA ALA A 56 18.75 -20.34 10.57
C ALA A 56 17.45 -19.74 11.14
N GLU A 57 17.13 -20.01 12.40
CA GLU A 57 16.00 -19.39 13.10
C GLU A 57 16.17 -17.88 13.28
N ARG A 58 17.39 -17.42 13.61
CA ARG A 58 17.71 -15.99 13.71
C ARG A 58 17.59 -15.31 12.34
N ASP A 59 18.17 -15.91 11.31
CA ASP A 59 18.13 -15.38 9.94
C ASP A 59 16.67 -15.31 9.43
N LEU A 60 15.85 -16.32 9.75
CA LEU A 60 14.43 -16.34 9.42
C LEU A 60 13.64 -15.25 10.17
N ALA A 61 13.95 -15.01 11.44
CA ALA A 61 13.31 -13.97 12.22
C ALA A 61 13.64 -12.58 11.66
N GLU A 62 14.90 -12.33 11.32
CA GLU A 62 15.34 -11.08 10.68
C GLU A 62 14.68 -10.87 9.31
N ALA A 63 14.63 -11.93 8.49
CA ALA A 63 13.97 -11.87 7.18
C ALA A 63 12.47 -11.56 7.31
N ARG A 64 11.77 -12.15 8.30
CA ARG A 64 10.37 -11.85 8.58
C ARG A 64 10.15 -10.42 9.03
N GLU A 65 10.99 -9.92 9.94
CA GLU A 65 10.91 -8.52 10.38
C GLU A 65 11.15 -7.55 9.22
N LEU A 66 12.10 -7.84 8.34
CA LEU A 66 12.30 -7.05 7.12
C LEU A 66 11.06 -7.10 6.21
N GLN A 67 10.49 -8.28 5.99
CA GLN A 67 9.30 -8.44 5.18
C GLN A 67 8.13 -7.63 5.74
N GLU A 68 7.84 -7.74 7.03
CA GLU A 68 6.75 -7.01 7.68
C GLU A 68 6.93 -5.49 7.56
N ARG A 69 8.15 -4.98 7.71
CA ARG A 69 8.47 -3.56 7.52
C ARG A 69 8.24 -3.12 6.08
N VAL A 70 8.70 -3.91 5.10
CA VAL A 70 8.51 -3.62 3.68
C VAL A 70 7.02 -3.63 3.32
N ASP A 71 6.27 -4.64 3.76
CA ASP A 71 4.83 -4.76 3.48
C ASP A 71 4.05 -3.58 4.07
N ALA A 72 4.36 -3.18 5.31
CA ALA A 72 3.76 -2.00 5.94
C ALA A 72 4.08 -0.72 5.16
N GLU A 73 5.31 -0.58 4.67
CA GLU A 73 5.72 0.59 3.91
C GLU A 73 5.10 0.64 2.51
N VAL A 74 5.02 -0.49 1.81
CA VAL A 74 4.31 -0.62 0.53
C VAL A 74 2.85 -0.21 0.70
N ALA A 75 2.17 -0.71 1.73
CA ALA A 75 0.80 -0.34 2.02
C ALA A 75 0.66 1.17 2.26
N HIS A 76 1.59 1.77 3.01
CA HIS A 76 1.62 3.20 3.26
C HIS A 76 1.82 4.03 1.99
N LEU A 77 2.83 3.70 1.17
CA LEU A 77 3.12 4.40 -0.08
C LEU A 77 1.97 4.23 -1.09
N TRP A 78 1.33 3.06 -1.13
CA TRP A 78 0.16 2.82 -1.98
C TRP A 78 -1.05 3.66 -1.54
N GLN A 79 -1.28 3.78 -0.23
CA GLN A 79 -2.32 4.67 0.29
C GLN A 79 -2.03 6.13 -0.09
N GLN A 80 -0.80 6.59 0.08
CA GLN A 80 -0.41 7.95 -0.34
C GLN A 80 -0.67 8.18 -1.83
N LEU A 81 -0.36 7.20 -2.68
CA LEU A 81 -0.65 7.26 -4.12
C LEU A 81 -2.16 7.36 -4.38
N ARG A 82 -2.97 6.53 -3.71
CA ARG A 82 -4.44 6.55 -3.85
C ARG A 82 -5.04 7.89 -3.41
N GLU A 83 -4.56 8.46 -2.31
CA GLU A 83 -4.97 9.78 -1.84
C GLU A 83 -4.64 10.88 -2.86
N ARG A 84 -3.45 10.84 -3.46
CA ARG A 84 -3.04 11.81 -4.49
C ARG A 84 -3.86 11.68 -5.78
N LEU A 85 -4.27 10.47 -6.15
CA LEU A 85 -5.10 10.22 -7.34
C LEU A 85 -6.60 10.49 -7.10
N GLY A 86 -7.03 10.73 -5.87
CA GLY A 86 -8.41 11.12 -5.53
C GLY A 86 -9.47 10.15 -6.06
N ALA A 87 -10.39 10.63 -6.90
CA ALA A 87 -11.48 9.81 -7.44
C ALA A 87 -10.98 8.68 -8.36
N ALA A 88 -9.88 8.90 -9.09
CA ALA A 88 -9.24 7.84 -9.88
C ALA A 88 -8.56 6.81 -8.98
N GLY A 89 -7.99 7.24 -7.86
CA GLY A 89 -7.36 6.38 -6.83
C GLY A 89 -8.31 5.41 -6.14
N ARG A 90 -9.62 5.70 -6.13
CA ARG A 90 -10.64 4.76 -5.61
C ARG A 90 -10.82 3.52 -6.48
N ARG A 91 -10.45 3.60 -7.76
CA ARG A 91 -10.49 2.46 -8.69
C ARG A 91 -9.23 1.59 -8.61
N LEU A 92 -8.15 2.09 -8.01
CA LEU A 92 -7.01 1.23 -7.70
C LEU A 92 -7.42 0.26 -6.58
N ALA A 93 -7.21 -1.02 -6.85
CA ALA A 93 -7.37 -2.10 -5.89
C ALA A 93 -6.26 -2.07 -4.83
N GLU A 94 -6.19 -3.12 -4.02
CA GLU A 94 -5.09 -3.38 -3.09
C GLU A 94 -3.73 -3.39 -3.83
N PRO A 95 -2.61 -3.02 -3.17
CA PRO A 95 -1.29 -3.12 -3.80
C PRO A 95 -1.06 -4.51 -4.42
N PRO A 96 -0.38 -4.57 -5.58
CA PRO A 96 -0.09 -5.84 -6.24
C PRO A 96 0.78 -6.72 -5.34
N ALA A 97 0.53 -8.03 -5.38
CA ALA A 97 1.32 -9.01 -4.66
C ALA A 97 2.79 -9.01 -5.14
N PRO A 98 3.75 -9.29 -4.24
CA PRO A 98 5.16 -9.37 -4.60
C PRO A 98 5.40 -10.46 -5.67
N THR A 99 6.26 -10.15 -6.63
CA THR A 99 6.65 -11.09 -7.70
C THR A 99 7.91 -11.85 -7.28
N SER A 100 7.90 -13.17 -7.42
CA SER A 100 9.05 -14.01 -7.13
C SER A 100 10.14 -13.90 -8.20
N GLY A 101 11.40 -14.14 -7.82
CA GLY A 101 12.54 -14.19 -8.75
C GLY A 101 13.15 -12.83 -9.09
N VAL A 102 12.78 -11.76 -8.39
CA VAL A 102 13.45 -10.46 -8.48
C VAL A 102 14.51 -10.39 -7.38
N ASP A 103 15.77 -10.43 -7.77
CA ASP A 103 16.91 -10.25 -6.87
C ASP A 103 17.29 -8.76 -6.83
N ALA A 104 16.50 -7.98 -6.10
CA ALA A 104 16.74 -6.56 -5.90
C ALA A 104 16.49 -6.20 -4.43
N ASP A 105 17.32 -5.30 -3.90
CA ASP A 105 17.16 -4.79 -2.54
C ASP A 105 15.81 -4.04 -2.41
N PRO A 106 14.87 -4.54 -1.58
CA PRO A 106 13.56 -3.93 -1.42
C PRO A 106 13.65 -2.52 -0.85
N VAL A 107 14.63 -2.23 0.00
CA VAL A 107 14.77 -0.90 0.64
C VAL A 107 15.12 0.14 -0.42
N LEU A 108 16.05 -0.19 -1.32
CA LEU A 108 16.43 0.70 -2.42
C LEU A 108 15.26 0.96 -3.39
N LEU A 109 14.44 -0.05 -3.64
CA LEU A 109 13.24 0.10 -4.48
C LEU A 109 12.21 1.02 -3.82
N LEU A 110 11.96 0.84 -2.52
CA LEU A 110 11.04 1.68 -1.76
C LEU A 110 11.50 3.14 -1.72
N ASP A 111 12.79 3.39 -1.49
CA ASP A 111 13.34 4.75 -1.51
C ASP A 111 13.17 5.41 -2.89
N ARG A 112 13.36 4.66 -3.98
CA ARG A 112 13.10 5.16 -5.33
C ARG A 112 11.64 5.52 -5.55
N VAL A 113 10.71 4.68 -5.07
CA VAL A 113 9.27 4.94 -5.16
C VAL A 113 8.92 6.18 -4.33
N ARG A 114 9.51 6.33 -3.14
CA ARG A 114 9.34 7.50 -2.29
C ARG A 114 9.84 8.78 -2.98
N GLU A 115 11.00 8.73 -3.62
CA GLU A 115 11.54 9.86 -4.38
C GLU A 115 10.62 10.22 -5.58
N LEU A 116 10.10 9.22 -6.29
CA LEU A 116 9.14 9.44 -7.39
C LEU A 116 7.84 10.05 -6.88
N LEU A 117 7.33 9.57 -5.75
CA LEU A 117 6.19 10.18 -5.07
C LEU A 117 6.54 11.62 -4.67
N ASP A 118 7.66 11.90 -4.02
CA ASP A 118 8.01 13.26 -3.61
C ASP A 118 8.15 14.21 -4.81
N ARG A 119 8.70 13.73 -5.92
CA ARG A 119 8.82 14.49 -7.17
C ARG A 119 7.47 14.84 -7.80
N THR A 120 6.44 14.01 -7.60
CA THR A 120 5.09 14.26 -8.13
C THR A 120 4.28 15.30 -7.35
N ARG A 121 4.88 16.01 -6.39
CA ARG A 121 4.43 17.23 -5.67
C ARG A 121 2.91 17.37 -5.42
N LYS A 122 2.56 17.37 -4.13
CA LYS A 122 1.23 17.54 -3.50
C LYS A 122 0.16 18.30 -4.33
N PRO A 123 -1.11 17.88 -4.30
CA PRO A 123 -2.23 18.74 -4.67
C PRO A 123 -2.25 19.96 -3.74
N GLY A 124 -1.57 21.03 -4.13
CA GLY A 124 -1.55 22.29 -3.41
C GLY A 124 -2.86 23.04 -3.56
N GLU A 125 -3.19 23.88 -2.58
CA GLU A 125 -4.29 24.85 -2.71
C GLU A 125 -4.13 25.63 -4.01
N LEU A 126 -5.24 25.87 -4.72
CA LEU A 126 -5.25 26.59 -5.99
C LEU A 126 -4.54 27.96 -5.79
N PRO A 127 -3.49 28.27 -6.58
CA PRO A 127 -2.85 29.57 -6.50
C PRO A 127 -3.88 30.66 -6.80
N GLY A 128 -3.84 31.78 -6.07
CA GLY A 128 -4.81 32.88 -6.19
C GLY A 128 -4.94 33.46 -7.61
N SER A 129 -3.98 33.18 -8.48
CA SER A 129 -4.03 33.48 -9.92
C SER A 129 -5.13 32.71 -10.69
N THR A 130 -5.76 31.70 -10.07
CA THR A 130 -6.86 30.92 -10.68
C THR A 130 -8.25 31.52 -10.38
N ASN A 131 -8.32 32.48 -9.45
CA ASN A 131 -9.54 33.24 -9.13
C ASN A 131 -10.23 33.89 -10.35
N PRO A 132 -9.54 34.51 -11.32
CA PRO A 132 -10.21 35.09 -12.49
C PRO A 132 -10.85 34.03 -13.40
N LEU A 133 -10.25 32.84 -13.53
CA LEU A 133 -10.82 31.74 -14.31
C LEU A 133 -12.07 31.16 -13.64
N LEU A 134 -12.05 31.03 -12.30
CA LEU A 134 -13.20 30.62 -11.52
C LEU A 134 -14.34 31.64 -11.59
N ALA A 135 -14.02 32.93 -11.53
CA ALA A 135 -14.99 34.00 -11.76
C ALA A 135 -15.61 33.91 -13.16
N LEU A 136 -14.81 33.62 -14.20
CA LEU A 136 -15.28 33.45 -15.57
C LEU A 136 -16.26 32.26 -15.72
N CYS A 137 -16.02 31.15 -15.01
CA CYS A 137 -16.98 30.04 -14.94
C CYS A 137 -18.29 30.44 -14.25
N GLY A 138 -18.23 31.20 -13.16
CA GLY A 138 -19.42 31.74 -12.49
C GLY A 138 -20.23 32.68 -13.39
N VAL A 139 -19.54 33.57 -14.11
CA VAL A 139 -20.14 34.49 -15.11
C VAL A 139 -20.79 33.70 -16.24
N ALA A 140 -20.10 32.72 -16.81
CA ALA A 140 -20.64 31.91 -17.89
C ALA A 140 -21.90 31.12 -17.48
N GLY A 141 -21.91 30.57 -16.26
CA GLY A 141 -23.08 29.90 -15.69
C GLY A 141 -24.28 30.82 -15.50
N ALA A 142 -24.04 32.05 -15.01
CA ALA A 142 -25.08 33.07 -14.86
C ALA A 142 -25.64 33.54 -16.21
N VAL A 143 -24.79 33.75 -17.22
CA VAL A 143 -25.20 34.15 -18.58
C VAL A 143 -26.04 33.06 -19.25
N LEU A 144 -25.63 31.79 -19.15
CA LEU A 144 -26.40 30.66 -19.68
C LEU A 144 -27.77 30.52 -19.01
N ALA A 145 -27.83 30.65 -17.69
CA ALA A 145 -29.09 30.59 -16.94
C ALA A 145 -30.02 31.76 -17.30
N TYR A 146 -29.47 32.96 -17.47
CA TYR A 146 -30.22 34.13 -17.91
C TYR A 146 -30.75 33.97 -19.35
N ALA A 147 -29.93 33.46 -20.28
CA ALA A 147 -30.34 33.19 -21.65
C ALA A 147 -31.47 32.14 -21.71
N LEU A 148 -31.37 31.07 -20.91
CA LEU A 148 -32.43 30.06 -20.77
C LEU A 148 -33.71 30.65 -20.17
N GLY A 149 -33.59 31.50 -19.14
CA GLY A 149 -34.74 32.20 -18.54
C GLY A 149 -35.41 33.18 -19.50
N ALA A 150 -34.63 33.89 -20.32
CA ALA A 150 -35.13 34.79 -21.35
C ALA A 150 -35.82 34.03 -22.49
N ALA A 151 -35.24 32.91 -22.94
CA ALA A 151 -35.85 32.02 -23.92
C ALA A 151 -37.17 31.41 -23.41
N ALA A 152 -37.22 31.01 -22.13
CA ALA A 152 -38.44 30.53 -21.48
C ALA A 152 -39.51 31.63 -21.43
N ARG A 153 -39.16 32.87 -21.07
CA ARG A 153 -40.10 34.00 -21.10
C ARG A 153 -40.60 34.30 -22.51
N ALA A 154 -39.72 34.29 -23.51
CA ALA A 154 -40.09 34.49 -24.91
C ALA A 154 -41.05 33.40 -25.42
N ALA A 155 -40.82 32.13 -25.03
CA ALA A 155 -41.72 31.02 -25.34
C ALA A 155 -43.06 31.15 -24.59
N GLY A 156 -43.06 31.60 -23.34
CA GLY A 156 -44.29 31.80 -22.55
C GLY A 156 -45.22 32.88 -23.12
N VAL A 157 -44.67 33.94 -23.72
CA VAL A 157 -45.45 34.99 -24.40
C VAL A 157 -46.07 34.47 -25.72
N GLY A 158 -45.41 33.52 -26.39
CA GLY A 158 -45.90 32.95 -27.65
C GLY A 158 -47.01 31.91 -27.52
N TYR A 159 -47.11 31.20 -26.38
CA TYR A 159 -48.05 30.08 -26.21
C TYR A 159 -49.36 30.43 -25.48
N GLY A 160 -49.41 31.50 -24.66
CA GLY A 160 -50.63 31.99 -24.00
C GLY A 160 -51.25 31.04 -22.94
N GLY A 161 -52.04 31.58 -22.01
CA GLY A 161 -52.76 30.81 -20.96
C GLY A 161 -52.07 30.77 -19.58
N ASP A 162 -52.41 29.78 -18.72
CA ASP A 162 -51.84 29.59 -17.36
C ASP A 162 -50.30 29.49 -17.33
N LEU A 163 -49.70 29.09 -18.46
CA LEU A 163 -48.25 29.10 -18.68
C LEU A 163 -47.65 30.52 -18.66
N ALA A 164 -48.39 31.55 -19.03
CA ALA A 164 -47.92 32.94 -18.97
C ALA A 164 -47.75 33.44 -17.53
N VAL A 165 -48.48 32.85 -16.56
CA VAL A 165 -48.39 33.19 -15.13
C VAL A 165 -47.32 32.35 -14.42
N GLY A 166 -47.16 31.07 -14.81
CA GLY A 166 -46.18 30.16 -14.19
C GLY A 166 -44.74 30.28 -14.74
N MET A 167 -44.57 30.58 -16.02
CA MET A 167 -43.24 30.67 -16.68
C MET A 167 -42.33 31.79 -16.13
N PRO A 168 -42.83 32.97 -15.72
CA PRO A 168 -41.99 33.97 -15.08
C PRO A 168 -41.40 33.51 -13.75
N VAL A 169 -42.15 32.71 -12.98
CA VAL A 169 -41.70 32.14 -11.70
C VAL A 169 -40.67 31.05 -11.93
N LEU A 170 -40.92 30.14 -12.89
CA LEU A 170 -39.94 29.12 -13.30
C LEU A 170 -38.66 29.75 -13.84
N ALA A 171 -38.76 30.81 -14.65
CA ALA A 171 -37.59 31.56 -15.10
C ALA A 171 -36.82 32.15 -13.91
N LEU A 172 -37.50 32.68 -12.90
CA LEU A 172 -36.88 33.20 -11.68
C LEU A 172 -36.14 32.11 -10.89
N VAL A 173 -36.74 30.94 -10.74
CA VAL A 173 -36.12 29.77 -10.10
C VAL A 173 -34.88 29.31 -10.89
N VAL A 174 -34.99 29.18 -12.21
CA VAL A 174 -33.87 28.79 -13.09
C VAL A 174 -32.73 29.80 -13.03
N THR A 175 -33.04 31.10 -13.00
CA THR A 175 -32.04 32.16 -12.90
C THR A 175 -31.35 32.16 -11.53
N LEU A 176 -32.09 31.83 -10.46
CA LEU A 176 -31.56 31.70 -9.10
C LEU A 176 -30.63 30.49 -8.93
N PHE A 177 -30.88 29.41 -9.68
CA PHE A 177 -30.01 28.22 -9.71
C PHE A 177 -28.79 28.38 -10.64
N GLY A 178 -28.72 29.41 -11.48
CA GLY A 178 -27.60 29.64 -12.40
C GLY A 178 -26.20 29.63 -11.77
N PRO A 179 -25.99 30.28 -10.62
CA PRO A 179 -24.71 30.23 -9.89
C PRO A 179 -24.34 28.82 -9.41
N LEU A 180 -25.33 27.97 -9.11
CA LEU A 180 -25.12 26.57 -8.71
C LEU A 180 -24.72 25.69 -9.91
N VAL A 181 -25.22 25.99 -11.11
CA VAL A 181 -24.81 25.29 -12.34
C VAL A 181 -23.34 25.58 -12.67
N GLY A 182 -22.86 26.81 -12.42
CA GLY A 182 -21.45 27.20 -12.59
C GLY A 182 -20.46 26.46 -11.68
N LEU A 183 -20.92 25.85 -10.59
CA LEU A 183 -20.08 25.01 -9.72
C LEU A 183 -19.67 23.68 -10.37
N VAL A 184 -20.47 23.15 -11.31
CA VAL A 184 -20.17 21.89 -12.01
C VAL A 184 -18.89 22.00 -12.86
N PRO A 185 -18.74 22.97 -13.78
CA PRO A 185 -17.49 23.12 -14.54
C PRO A 185 -16.32 23.57 -13.65
N ALA A 186 -16.57 24.36 -12.60
CA ALA A 186 -15.53 24.71 -11.62
C ALA A 186 -15.01 23.48 -10.88
N LYS A 187 -15.89 22.53 -10.54
CA LYS A 187 -15.54 21.22 -9.96
C LYS A 187 -14.76 20.36 -10.94
N VAL A 188 -15.20 20.27 -12.19
CA VAL A 188 -14.47 19.51 -13.24
C VAL A 188 -13.08 20.09 -13.48
N LEU A 189 -12.92 21.42 -13.44
CA LEU A 189 -11.64 22.09 -13.62
C LEU A 189 -10.71 21.89 -12.40
N ALA A 190 -11.26 21.92 -11.18
CA ALA A 190 -10.55 21.62 -9.94
C ALA A 190 -10.11 20.14 -9.88
N ASP A 191 -10.99 19.22 -10.27
CA ASP A 191 -10.70 17.78 -10.36
C ASP A 191 -9.63 17.50 -11.42
N ARG A 192 -9.67 18.18 -12.58
CA ARG A 192 -8.62 18.09 -13.62
C ARG A 192 -7.27 18.70 -13.21
N ARG A 193 -7.28 19.62 -12.25
CA ARG A 193 -6.06 20.26 -11.70
C ARG A 193 -5.60 19.60 -10.40
N HIS A 194 -6.23 18.49 -10.01
CA HIS A 194 -5.96 17.77 -8.76
C HIS A 194 -6.02 18.69 -7.52
N ALA A 195 -6.87 19.71 -7.50
CA ALA A 195 -6.95 20.63 -6.36
C ALA A 195 -8.29 20.50 -5.64
N VAL A 196 -8.25 20.48 -4.31
CA VAL A 196 -9.48 20.45 -3.49
C VAL A 196 -10.14 21.82 -3.55
N LEU A 197 -11.42 21.86 -3.93
CA LEU A 197 -12.25 23.07 -3.85
C LEU A 197 -12.42 23.45 -2.37
N GLY A 198 -11.50 24.27 -1.87
CA GLY A 198 -11.61 24.87 -0.54
C GLY A 198 -12.83 25.82 -0.45
N PRO A 199 -13.22 26.21 0.77
CA PRO A 199 -14.36 27.11 1.00
C PRO A 199 -14.17 28.48 0.34
N ARG A 200 -12.94 28.98 0.25
CA ARG A 200 -12.61 30.27 -0.41
C ARG A 200 -12.93 30.30 -1.92
N PRO A 201 -12.41 29.37 -2.76
CA PRO A 201 -12.78 29.30 -4.17
C PRO A 201 -14.28 29.19 -4.42
N MET A 202 -14.99 28.45 -3.57
CA MET A 202 -16.44 28.28 -3.65
C MET A 202 -17.19 29.61 -3.48
N ILE A 203 -16.76 30.43 -2.50
CA ILE A 203 -17.31 31.78 -2.26
C ILE A 203 -17.05 32.70 -3.45
N VAL A 204 -15.88 32.62 -4.10
CA VAL A 204 -15.57 33.46 -5.27
C VAL A 204 -16.48 33.14 -6.46
N VAL A 205 -16.73 31.86 -6.76
CA VAL A 205 -17.65 31.46 -7.84
C VAL A 205 -19.08 31.88 -7.53
N LEU A 206 -19.54 31.66 -6.29
CA LEU A 206 -20.88 32.04 -5.85
C LEU A 206 -21.10 33.55 -5.90
N THR A 207 -20.17 34.34 -5.36
CA THR A 207 -20.26 35.81 -5.36
C THR A 207 -20.22 36.37 -6.78
N ALA A 208 -19.30 35.89 -7.64
CA ALA A 208 -19.23 36.31 -9.03
C ALA A 208 -20.50 35.95 -9.82
N GLY A 209 -21.01 34.73 -9.66
CA GLY A 209 -22.26 34.30 -10.28
C GLY A 209 -23.46 35.11 -9.80
N LEU A 210 -23.57 35.36 -8.49
CA LEU A 210 -24.67 36.11 -7.90
C LEU A 210 -24.67 37.58 -8.32
N VAL A 211 -23.50 38.24 -8.31
CA VAL A 211 -23.33 39.62 -8.77
C VAL A 211 -23.71 39.73 -10.25
N THR A 212 -23.26 38.77 -11.08
CA THR A 212 -23.59 38.76 -12.52
C THR A 212 -25.09 38.59 -12.75
N THR A 213 -25.75 37.70 -12.00
CA THR A 213 -27.20 37.52 -12.07
C THR A 213 -27.96 38.79 -11.67
N VAL A 214 -27.55 39.47 -10.61
CA VAL A 214 -28.15 40.74 -10.17
C VAL A 214 -27.98 41.82 -11.24
N VAL A 215 -26.78 41.96 -11.81
CA VAL A 215 -26.52 42.92 -12.89
C VAL A 215 -27.39 42.65 -14.12
N LEU A 216 -27.49 41.39 -14.55
CA LEU A 216 -28.33 41.01 -15.70
C LEU A 216 -29.82 41.25 -15.43
N LEU A 217 -30.29 41.00 -14.20
CA LEU A 217 -31.68 41.27 -13.81
C LEU A 217 -31.99 42.77 -13.69
N VAL A 218 -31.02 43.60 -13.32
CA VAL A 218 -31.18 45.06 -13.25
C VAL A 218 -31.08 45.69 -14.64
N ALA A 219 -30.15 45.24 -15.48
CA ALA A 219 -29.96 45.75 -16.82
C ALA A 219 -31.00 45.25 -17.83
N GLY A 220 -31.56 44.06 -17.59
CA GLY A 220 -32.64 43.47 -18.40
C GLY A 220 -34.05 43.79 -17.93
N ARG A 221 -34.20 44.68 -16.94
CA ARG A 221 -35.47 45.20 -16.46
C ARG A 221 -35.89 46.43 -17.27
#